data_AF-A0A6I3LEW3-F1
#
_entry.id   AF-A0A6I3LEW3-F1
#
_cell.length_a   1.000
_cell.length_b   1.000
_cell.length_c   1.000
_cell.angle_alpha   90.00
_cell.angle_beta   90.00
_cell.angle_gamma   90.00
#
_symmetry.space_group_name_H-M   'P 1'
#
loop_
_entity.id
_entity.type
_entity.pdbx_description
1 polymer ?
#
loop_
_entity_poly.entity_id
_entity_poly.type
_entity_poly.pdbx_seq_one_letter_code
_entity_poly.pdbx_strand_id
1 'polypeptide(L)'
;MPGPVGGLLDVAGRAVSDVMQRELGQPWLIDPRPGANGIMAAQLVLGSPADGYTVYLTISGHVVLNMLMRAPFDAMADFKPIA
;
A
#
# COMPACT_ATOMS: atom_id res chain seq x y z
N MET A 1 -2.13 -3.93 0.07
CA MET A 1 -1.03 -3.80 -0.92
C MET A 1 -1.48 -4.28 -2.31
N PRO A 2 -0.92 -3.78 -3.42
CA PRO A 2 -1.39 -4.06 -4.79
C PRO A 2 -0.80 -5.32 -5.46
N GLY A 3 -0.43 -6.37 -4.71
CA GLY A 3 0.23 -7.57 -5.25
C GLY A 3 -0.36 -8.89 -4.72
N PRO A 4 -0.08 -10.02 -5.39
CA PRO A 4 -0.49 -11.35 -4.92
C PRO A 4 0.34 -11.79 -3.70
N VAL A 5 -0.21 -12.74 -2.94
CA VAL A 5 0.52 -13.43 -1.86
C VAL A 5 1.77 -14.11 -2.42
N GLY A 6 2.89 -14.02 -1.70
CA GLY A 6 4.17 -14.61 -2.10
C GLY A 6 4.94 -13.80 -3.17
N GLY A 7 4.37 -12.72 -3.70
CA GLY A 7 5.10 -11.79 -4.56
C GLY A 7 6.13 -10.95 -3.80
N LEU A 8 7.02 -10.27 -4.52
CA LEU A 8 8.08 -9.43 -3.93
C LEU A 8 7.54 -8.46 -2.86
N LEU A 9 6.42 -7.81 -3.14
CA LEU A 9 5.81 -6.84 -2.22
C LEU A 9 5.21 -7.48 -0.98
N ASP A 10 4.65 -8.70 -1.10
CA ASP A 10 4.08 -9.44 0.04
C ASP A 10 5.20 -9.95 0.96
N VAL A 11 6.28 -10.47 0.40
CA VAL A 11 7.46 -10.90 1.16
C VAL A 11 8.09 -9.71 1.90
N ALA A 12 8.31 -8.59 1.21
CA ALA A 12 8.84 -7.38 1.83
C ALA A 12 7.89 -6.82 2.91
N GLY A 13 6.60 -6.77 2.62
CA GLY A 13 5.58 -6.28 3.55
C GLY A 13 5.52 -7.11 4.84
N ARG A 14 5.62 -8.43 4.74
CA ARG A 14 5.67 -9.33 5.91
C ARG A 14 6.92 -9.13 6.75
N ALA A 15 8.08 -8.97 6.10
CA ALA A 15 9.32 -8.68 6.83
C ALA A 15 9.23 -7.35 7.60
N VAL A 16 8.64 -6.31 7.00
CA VAL A 16 8.40 -5.03 7.67
C VAL A 16 7.36 -5.17 8.79
N SER A 17 6.25 -5.89 8.57
CA SER A 17 5.22 -6.07 9.60
C SER A 17 5.75 -6.78 10.84
N ASP A 18 6.64 -7.77 10.67
CA ASP A 18 7.25 -8.49 11.79
C ASP A 18 8.09 -7.56 12.67
N VAL A 19 8.81 -6.60 12.07
CA VAL A 19 9.59 -5.60 12.82
C VAL A 19 8.66 -4.60 13.49
N MET A 20 7.70 -4.05 12.75
CA MET A 20 6.76 -3.05 13.29
C MET A 20 5.93 -3.61 14.45
N GLN A 21 5.52 -4.87 14.38
CA GLN A 21 4.80 -5.52 15.47
C GLN A 21 5.62 -5.60 16.76
N ARG A 22 6.94 -5.83 16.65
CA ARG A 22 7.85 -5.87 17.81
C ARG A 22 8.08 -4.49 18.41
N GLU A 23 8.29 -3.48 17.56
CA GLU A 23 8.59 -2.11 18.00
C GLU A 23 7.36 -1.39 18.56
N LEU A 24 6.19 -1.60 17.96
CA LEU A 24 4.96 -0.87 18.32
C LEU A 24 4.05 -1.64 19.27
N GLY A 25 4.33 -2.93 19.50
CA GLY A 25 3.53 -3.78 20.38
C GLY A 25 2.10 -4.02 19.90
N GLN A 26 1.80 -3.71 18.64
CA GLN A 26 0.47 -3.88 18.03
C GLN A 26 0.56 -4.83 16.82
N PRO A 27 -0.46 -5.66 16.55
CA PRO A 27 -0.48 -6.51 15.36
C PRO A 27 -0.48 -5.68 14.06
N TRP A 28 0.40 -6.05 13.12
CA TRP A 28 0.40 -5.49 11.76
C TRP A 28 -0.16 -6.53 10.79
N LEU A 29 -1.36 -6.27 10.27
CA LEU A 29 -2.05 -7.19 9.37
C LEU A 29 -1.78 -6.84 7.91
N ILE A 30 -1.38 -7.85 7.16
CA ILE A 30 -1.13 -7.76 5.73
C ILE A 30 -2.40 -8.16 4.95
N ASP A 31 -2.96 -7.21 4.18
CA ASP A 31 -4.12 -7.41 3.29
C ASP A 31 -3.71 -7.26 1.80
N PRO A 32 -3.45 -8.38 1.08
CA PRO A 32 -3.18 -8.39 -0.35
C PRO A 32 -4.45 -8.12 -1.17
N ARG A 33 -4.42 -7.07 -1.98
CA ARG A 33 -5.52 -6.65 -2.87
C ARG A 33 -5.00 -6.49 -4.30
N PRO A 34 -4.69 -7.58 -5.01
CA PRO A 34 -4.23 -7.52 -6.39
C PRO A 34 -5.37 -7.07 -7.32
N GLY A 35 -5.01 -6.44 -8.44
CA GLY A 35 -5.95 -6.06 -9.50
C GLY A 35 -5.83 -4.61 -9.94
N ALA A 36 -6.28 -4.33 -11.17
CA ALA A 36 -6.33 -2.99 -11.77
C ALA A 36 -5.04 -2.17 -11.59
N ASN A 37 -3.86 -2.79 -11.76
CA ASN A 37 -2.55 -2.14 -11.55
C ASN A 37 -2.40 -1.45 -10.17
N GLY A 38 -3.06 -1.99 -9.14
CA GLY A 38 -3.04 -1.46 -7.79
C GLY A 38 -4.09 -0.39 -7.48
N ILE A 39 -4.92 -0.01 -8.47
CA ILE A 39 -5.99 0.98 -8.27
C ILE A 39 -6.96 0.56 -7.16
N MET A 40 -7.35 -0.71 -7.11
CA MET A 40 -8.28 -1.19 -6.09
C MET A 40 -7.73 -1.02 -4.67
N ALA A 41 -6.46 -1.35 -4.47
CA ALA A 41 -5.80 -1.21 -3.18
C ALA A 41 -5.60 0.27 -2.81
N ALA A 42 -5.21 1.10 -3.78
CA ALA A 42 -5.04 2.54 -3.59
C ALA A 42 -6.37 3.22 -3.18
N GLN A 43 -7.47 2.94 -3.88
CA GLN A 43 -8.78 3.50 -3.55
C GLN A 43 -9.30 3.06 -2.19
N LEU A 44 -9.05 1.80 -1.80
CA LEU A 44 -9.41 1.32 -0.46
C LEU A 44 -8.71 2.13 0.62
N VAL A 45 -7.41 2.37 0.48
CA VAL A 45 -6.66 3.15 1.48
C VAL A 45 -7.12 4.62 1.49
N LEU A 46 -7.35 5.23 0.33
CA LEU A 46 -7.88 6.59 0.24
C LEU A 46 -9.29 6.75 0.83
N GLY A 47 -10.11 5.70 0.75
CA GLY A 47 -11.43 5.67 1.37
C GLY A 47 -11.43 5.34 2.86
N SER A 48 -10.27 4.97 3.43
CA SER A 48 -10.13 4.61 4.84
C SER A 48 -9.90 5.86 5.71
N PRO A 49 -10.24 5.83 7.01
CA PRO A 49 -9.91 6.95 7.90
C PRO A 49 -8.43 7.29 7.89
N ALA A 50 -8.09 8.58 7.88
CA ALA A 50 -6.72 9.08 7.92
C ALA A 50 -6.14 9.08 9.34
N ASP A 51 -6.30 7.96 10.06
CA ASP A 51 -5.91 7.78 11.46
C ASP A 51 -4.56 7.03 11.62
N GLY A 52 -3.97 6.58 10.51
CA GLY A 52 -2.69 5.89 10.48
C GLY A 52 -2.76 4.37 10.63
N TYR A 53 -3.95 3.78 10.82
CA TYR A 53 -4.11 2.33 10.95
C TYR A 53 -4.23 1.60 9.61
N THR A 54 -4.49 2.34 8.53
CA THR A 54 -4.52 1.81 7.17
C THR A 54 -3.37 2.40 6.36
N VAL A 55 -2.41 1.57 5.97
CA VAL A 55 -1.22 1.99 5.24
C VAL A 55 -1.15 1.30 3.88
N TYR A 56 -0.77 2.06 2.85
CA TYR A 56 -0.59 1.56 1.50
C TYR A 56 0.88 1.24 1.21
N LEU A 57 1.25 -0.04 1.26
CA LEU A 57 2.56 -0.50 0.78
C LEU A 57 2.56 -0.59 -0.74
N THR A 58 3.52 0.08 -1.39
CA THR A 58 3.59 0.22 -2.85
C THR A 58 5.02 0.32 -3.38
N ILE A 59 5.16 0.37 -4.72
CA ILE A 59 6.44 0.51 -5.45
C ILE A 59 6.32 1.61 -6.52
N SER A 60 7.42 1.91 -7.22
CA SER A 60 7.51 2.95 -8.26
C SER A 60 6.39 2.90 -9.30
N GLY A 61 5.89 1.70 -9.63
CA GLY A 61 4.76 1.50 -10.54
C GLY A 61 3.50 2.31 -10.17
N HIS A 62 3.28 2.63 -8.90
CA HIS A 62 2.16 3.47 -8.47
C HIS A 62 2.24 4.91 -8.97
N VAL A 63 3.44 5.49 -9.00
CA VAL A 63 3.66 6.83 -9.53
C VAL A 63 3.64 6.80 -11.06
N VAL A 64 4.29 5.80 -11.66
CA VAL A 64 4.35 5.62 -13.12
C VAL A 64 2.96 5.41 -13.71
N LEU A 65 2.03 4.77 -12.97
CA LEU A 65 0.66 4.55 -13.42
C LEU A 65 -0.03 5.84 -13.86
N ASN A 66 0.11 6.92 -13.09
CA ASN A 66 -0.47 8.24 -13.39
C ASN A 66 0.14 8.90 -14.65
N MET A 67 1.34 8.48 -15.07
CA MET A 67 1.97 8.95 -16.31
C MET A 67 1.51 8.17 -17.55
N LEU A 68 1.09 6.91 -17.36
CA LEU A 68 0.71 6.01 -18.45
C LEU A 68 -0.79 6.01 -18.72
N MET A 69 -1.60 6.30 -17.70
CA MET A 69 -3.05 6.30 -17.81
C MET A 69 -3.69 7.23 -16.79
N ARG A 70 -4.94 7.62 -17.05
CA ARG A 70 -5.74 8.40 -16.09
C ARG A 70 -6.17 7.50 -14.93
N ALA A 71 -5.48 7.60 -13.80
CA ALA A 71 -5.88 6.91 -12.57
C ALA A 71 -6.95 7.73 -11.81
N PRO A 72 -7.76 7.09 -10.94
CA PRO A 72 -8.76 7.78 -10.13
C PRO A 72 -8.18 8.36 -8.83
N PHE A 73 -6.88 8.64 -8.80
CA PHE A 73 -6.15 9.25 -7.68
C PHE A 73 -4.87 9.91 -8.20
N ASP A 74 -4.36 10.90 -7.47
CA ASP A 74 -3.03 11.47 -7.64
C ASP A 74 -2.04 10.75 -6.70
N ALA A 75 -1.05 10.05 -7.27
CA ALA A 75 -0.09 9.26 -6.50
C ALA A 75 0.78 10.09 -5.54
N MET A 76 0.95 11.39 -5.80
CA MET A 76 1.81 12.27 -5.00
C MET A 76 1.01 13.19 -4.09
N ALA A 77 -0.17 13.64 -4.51
CA ALA A 77 -1.00 14.55 -3.72
C ALA A 77 -1.91 13.82 -2.73
N ASP A 78 -2.43 12.64 -3.08
CA ASP A 78 -3.44 11.96 -2.27
C ASP A 78 -2.83 11.04 -1.19
N PHE A 79 -1.53 10.75 -1.26
CA PHE A 79 -0.83 9.86 -0.34
C PHE A 79 0.25 10.60 0.42
N LYS A 80 0.28 10.43 1.74
CA LYS A 80 1.38 10.90 2.58
C LYS A 80 2.49 9.84 2.65
N PRO A 81 3.71 10.12 2.17
CA PRO A 81 4.83 9.18 2.30
C PRO A 81 5.17 8.93 3.77
N ILE A 82 5.53 7.70 4.09
CA ILE A 82 6.07 7.30 5.39
C ILE A 82 7.57 7.04 5.17
N ALA A 83 8.41 7.76 5.91
CA ALA A 83 9.87 7.69 5.84
C ALA A 83 10.43 6.71 6.87
#